data_AF-A0A9D2PYK8-F1
#
_entry.id   AF-A0A9D2PYK8-F1
#
_cell.length_a   1.000
_cell.length_b   1.000
_cell.length_c   1.000
_cell.angle_alpha   90.00
_cell.angle_beta   90.00
_cell.angle_gamma   90.00
#
_symmetry.space_group_name_H-M   'P 1'
#
loop_
_entity.id
_entity.type
_entity.pdbx_description
1 polymer ?
#
loop_
_entity_poly.entity_id
_entity_poly.type
_entity_poly.pdbx_seq_one_letter_code
_entity_poly.pdbx_strand_id
1 'polypeptide(L)'
;MTEKIVLAYSGGLDTSVAIGWIHDATGADVIACAVDVGQGGEDLEVIRQRALDCGAVEAYVADARDEFANEYCMPALKANSLYMDAYPNVSAISRPVITKHLVKAAKKHGASTVAHGCTGKGNDQVRFEVSITSLAPELKCIAPVRDLALTRDKAIEYAERKGLPIATTKHNPFSIDQNVWGRAIETGFLEDIWNEPTKDVFSYTDDPAFPPV
;
A
#
# COMPACT_ATOMS: atom_id res chain seq x y z
N MET A 1 -0.17 23.76 17.64
CA MET A 1 -0.16 22.29 17.48
C MET A 1 0.35 22.02 16.08
N THR A 2 1.33 21.14 15.93
CA THR A 2 1.84 20.73 14.61
C THR A 2 0.70 20.06 13.83
N GLU A 3 0.57 20.37 12.53
CA GLU A 3 -0.37 19.65 11.67
C GLU A 3 0.03 18.18 11.60
N LYS A 4 -0.96 17.29 11.48
CA LYS A 4 -0.74 15.84 11.40
C LYS A 4 -1.24 15.31 10.07
N ILE A 5 -0.48 14.40 9.50
CA ILE A 5 -0.80 13.69 8.26
C ILE A 5 -0.79 12.19 8.55
N VAL A 6 -1.87 11.49 8.20
CA VAL A 6 -1.89 10.02 8.29
C VAL A 6 -1.56 9.41 6.94
N LEU A 7 -0.46 8.67 6.86
CA LEU A 7 0.03 8.01 5.65
C LEU A 7 -0.41 6.55 5.63
N ALA A 8 -1.08 6.12 4.56
CA ALA A 8 -1.26 4.70 4.26
C ALA A 8 0.11 4.05 4.04
N TYR A 9 0.50 3.15 4.94
CA TYR A 9 1.86 2.66 5.08
C TYR A 9 1.91 1.15 4.88
N SER A 10 2.75 0.71 3.94
CA SER A 10 2.89 -0.70 3.54
C SER A 10 4.21 -1.35 4.00
N GLY A 11 5.10 -0.61 4.65
CA GLY A 11 6.42 -1.12 5.04
C GLY A 11 7.49 -1.07 3.93
N GLY A 12 7.12 -0.76 2.69
CA GLY A 12 8.04 -0.68 1.56
C GLY A 12 8.93 0.57 1.55
N LEU A 13 9.92 0.60 0.65
CA LEU A 13 10.85 1.73 0.49
C LEU A 13 10.12 3.07 0.29
N ASP A 14 9.23 3.13 -0.69
CA ASP A 14 8.62 4.39 -1.13
C ASP A 14 7.75 5.00 -0.01
N THR A 15 6.96 4.19 0.69
CA THR A 15 6.11 4.66 1.80
C THR A 15 6.91 4.94 3.07
N SER A 16 8.06 4.28 3.28
CA SER A 16 8.94 4.58 4.43
C SER A 16 9.69 5.88 4.24
N VAL A 17 10.18 6.15 3.03
CA VAL A 17 10.77 7.45 2.70
C VAL A 17 9.73 8.57 2.72
N ALA A 18 8.50 8.27 2.28
CA ALA A 18 7.42 9.26 2.27
C ALA A 18 7.16 9.88 3.66
N ILE A 19 7.43 9.15 4.75
CA ILE A 19 7.29 9.67 6.13
C ILE A 19 8.15 10.92 6.32
N GLY A 20 9.47 10.79 6.15
CA GLY A 20 10.39 11.92 6.26
C GLY A 20 10.21 12.94 5.14
N TRP A 21 9.88 12.50 3.92
CA TRP A 21 9.68 13.40 2.77
C TRP A 21 8.50 14.36 2.98
N ILE A 22 7.36 13.84 3.48
CA ILE A 22 6.20 14.65 3.83
C ILE A 22 6.56 15.64 4.94
N HIS A 23 7.22 15.18 6.00
CA HIS A 23 7.65 16.05 7.10
C HIS A 23 8.57 17.18 6.60
N ASP A 24 9.61 16.85 5.82
CA ASP A 24 10.55 17.85 5.30
C ASP A 24 9.87 18.86 4.36
N ALA A 25 8.82 18.46 3.62
CA ALA A 25 8.10 19.32 2.69
C ALA A 25 7.02 20.20 3.35
N THR A 26 6.43 19.73 4.47
CA THR A 26 5.22 20.35 5.05
C THR A 26 5.39 20.84 6.49
N GLY A 27 6.41 20.35 7.20
CA GLY A 27 6.58 20.52 8.65
C GLY A 27 5.55 19.78 9.49
N ALA A 28 4.72 18.91 8.88
CA ALA A 28 3.70 18.14 9.57
C ALA A 28 4.26 16.85 10.18
N ASP A 29 3.71 16.48 11.33
CA ASP A 29 3.97 15.20 11.96
C ASP A 29 3.27 14.08 11.17
N VAL A 30 4.00 13.02 10.82
CA VAL A 30 3.45 11.90 10.06
C VAL A 30 3.10 10.74 10.98
N ILE A 31 1.90 10.21 10.80
CA ILE A 31 1.40 9.00 11.46
C ILE A 31 1.30 7.91 10.40
N ALA A 32 1.99 6.79 10.59
CA ALA A 32 1.87 5.66 9.70
C ALA A 32 0.60 4.86 10.00
N CYS A 33 -0.12 4.42 8.97
CA CYS A 33 -1.31 3.58 9.08
C CYS A 33 -1.10 2.30 8.27
N ALA A 34 -0.78 1.20 8.95
CA ALA A 34 -0.68 -0.13 8.37
C ALA A 34 -1.96 -0.93 8.64
N VAL A 35 -2.46 -1.61 7.61
CA VAL A 35 -3.70 -2.40 7.69
C VAL A 35 -3.40 -3.80 7.17
N ASP A 36 -3.60 -4.82 8.00
CA ASP A 36 -3.45 -6.22 7.64
C ASP A 36 -4.71 -6.73 6.94
N VAL A 37 -4.55 -7.06 5.67
CA VAL A 37 -5.57 -7.68 4.81
C VAL A 37 -5.13 -9.08 4.37
N GLY A 38 -4.16 -9.66 5.08
CA GLY A 38 -3.60 -10.99 4.82
C GLY A 38 -2.51 -10.99 3.77
N GLN A 39 -1.74 -9.90 3.66
CA GLN A 39 -0.58 -9.83 2.74
C GLN A 39 0.56 -10.78 3.11
N GLY A 40 0.62 -11.23 4.37
CA GLY A 40 1.72 -12.04 4.88
C GLY A 40 3.06 -11.28 4.85
N GLY A 41 4.16 -12.02 4.82
CA GLY A 41 5.50 -11.44 4.82
C GLY A 41 5.97 -11.07 6.22
N GLU A 42 6.39 -9.81 6.40
CA GLU A 42 6.92 -9.32 7.68
C GLU A 42 5.82 -9.15 8.73
N ASP A 43 6.18 -9.37 9.98
CA ASP A 43 5.29 -9.14 11.13
C ASP A 43 4.87 -7.65 11.19
N LEU A 44 3.61 -7.39 11.53
CA LEU A 44 3.09 -6.02 11.58
C LEU A 44 3.82 -5.15 12.60
N GLU A 45 4.37 -5.73 13.67
CA GLU A 45 5.17 -4.98 14.64
C GLU A 45 6.52 -4.57 14.05
N VAL A 46 7.10 -5.38 13.15
CA VAL A 46 8.31 -4.99 12.40
C VAL A 46 8.00 -3.81 11.48
N ILE A 47 6.87 -3.88 10.77
CA ILE A 47 6.40 -2.76 9.92
C ILE A 47 6.14 -1.52 10.78
N ARG A 48 5.49 -1.68 11.94
CA ARG A 48 5.22 -0.60 12.90
C ARG A 48 6.51 0.06 13.37
N GLN A 49 7.49 -0.73 13.82
CA GLN A 49 8.77 -0.22 14.29
C GLN A 49 9.55 0.48 13.18
N ARG A 50 9.56 -0.08 11.96
CA ARG A 50 10.18 0.57 10.80
C ARG A 50 9.61 1.95 10.52
N ALA A 51 8.30 2.13 10.63
CA ALA A 51 7.68 3.45 10.45
C ALA A 51 8.18 4.48 11.47
N LEU A 52 8.28 4.07 12.74
CA LEU A 52 8.81 4.91 13.82
C LEU A 52 10.28 5.25 13.59
N ASP A 53 11.09 4.27 13.21
CA ASP A 53 12.51 4.47 12.89
C ASP A 53 12.71 5.36 11.67
N CYS A 54 11.73 5.43 10.77
CA CYS A 54 11.71 6.33 9.61
C CYS A 54 11.14 7.73 9.92
N GLY A 55 10.82 8.02 11.19
CA GLY A 55 10.43 9.35 11.65
C GLY A 55 8.93 9.57 11.83
N ALA A 56 8.11 8.52 11.82
CA ALA A 56 6.69 8.67 12.17
C ALA A 56 6.57 8.95 13.68
N VAL A 57 5.70 9.90 14.04
CA VAL A 57 5.43 10.22 15.46
C VAL A 57 4.54 9.17 16.14
N GLU A 58 3.83 8.37 15.34
CA GLU A 58 2.96 7.28 15.78
C GLU A 58 2.76 6.30 14.61
N ALA A 59 2.47 5.04 14.94
CA ALA A 59 2.16 4.01 13.96
C ALA A 59 0.88 3.25 14.37
N TYR A 60 -0.21 3.55 13.66
CA TYR A 60 -1.49 2.87 13.75
C TYR A 60 -1.44 1.56 12.95
N VAL A 61 -1.70 0.44 13.62
CA VAL A 61 -1.82 -0.88 13.01
C VAL A 61 -3.23 -1.38 13.23
N ALA A 62 -3.85 -1.92 12.18
CA ALA A 62 -5.15 -2.58 12.26
C ALA A 62 -5.09 -3.97 11.65
N ASP A 63 -5.56 -4.97 12.39
CA ASP A 63 -5.92 -6.26 11.81
C ASP A 63 -7.32 -6.15 11.21
N ALA A 64 -7.39 -6.20 9.88
CA ALA A 64 -8.62 -6.10 9.11
C ALA A 64 -8.88 -7.37 8.30
N ARG A 65 -8.25 -8.51 8.63
CA ARG A 65 -8.36 -9.74 7.83
C ARG A 65 -9.80 -10.26 7.78
N ASP A 66 -10.44 -10.38 8.95
CA ASP A 66 -11.83 -10.81 9.04
C ASP A 66 -12.79 -9.78 8.44
N GLU A 67 -12.53 -8.49 8.66
CA GLU A 67 -13.33 -7.40 8.08
C GLU A 67 -13.24 -7.43 6.54
N PHE A 68 -12.04 -7.55 6.00
CA PHE A 68 -11.78 -7.66 4.56
C PHE A 68 -12.49 -8.89 3.96
N ALA A 69 -12.36 -10.05 4.58
CA ALA A 69 -13.02 -11.26 4.13
C ALA A 69 -14.55 -11.10 4.14
N ASN A 70 -15.13 -10.68 5.27
CA ASN A 70 -16.58 -10.68 5.46
C ASN A 70 -17.29 -9.52 4.74
N GLU A 71 -16.71 -8.32 4.75
CA GLU A 71 -17.35 -7.10 4.24
C GLU A 71 -16.96 -6.76 2.79
N TYR A 72 -15.93 -7.38 2.23
CA TYR A 72 -15.44 -7.04 0.88
C TYR A 72 -15.30 -8.28 -0.03
N CYS A 73 -14.58 -9.32 0.40
CA CYS A 73 -14.43 -10.54 -0.39
C CYS A 73 -15.75 -11.28 -0.56
N MET A 74 -16.52 -11.47 0.52
CA MET A 74 -17.80 -12.20 0.45
C MET A 74 -18.85 -11.50 -0.44
N PRO A 75 -19.01 -10.16 -0.40
CA PRO A 75 -19.84 -9.47 -1.39
C PRO A 75 -19.34 -9.61 -2.83
N ALA A 76 -18.02 -9.51 -3.07
CA ALA A 76 -17.45 -9.71 -4.40
C ALA A 76 -17.73 -11.13 -4.93
N LEU A 77 -17.60 -12.14 -4.07
CA LEU A 77 -17.91 -13.53 -4.39
C LEU A 77 -19.40 -13.72 -4.72
N LYS A 78 -20.31 -13.19 -3.89
CA LYS A 78 -21.76 -13.26 -4.14
C LYS A 78 -22.17 -12.63 -5.47
N ALA A 79 -21.45 -11.60 -5.90
CA ALA A 79 -21.69 -10.92 -7.18
C ALA A 79 -21.04 -11.63 -8.38
N ASN A 80 -20.31 -12.73 -8.18
CA ASN A 80 -19.44 -13.34 -9.19
C ASN A 80 -18.52 -12.29 -9.85
N SER A 81 -17.92 -11.42 -9.03
CA SER A 81 -17.20 -10.25 -9.52
C SER A 81 -15.97 -10.65 -10.34
N LEU A 82 -16.04 -10.40 -11.65
CA LEU A 82 -14.95 -10.61 -12.60
C LEU A 82 -14.85 -9.40 -13.53
N TYR A 83 -13.81 -8.60 -13.36
CA TYR A 83 -13.49 -7.54 -14.31
C TYR A 83 -12.92 -8.16 -15.59
N MET A 84 -13.46 -7.76 -16.74
CA MET A 84 -13.13 -8.33 -18.05
C MET A 84 -13.37 -9.85 -18.13
N ASP A 85 -14.36 -10.36 -17.37
CA ASP A 85 -14.67 -11.79 -17.24
C ASP A 85 -13.48 -12.68 -16.81
N ALA A 86 -12.41 -12.08 -16.25
CA ALA A 86 -11.15 -12.75 -15.94
C ALA A 86 -10.57 -12.42 -14.57
N TYR A 87 -10.63 -11.15 -14.15
CA TYR A 87 -9.92 -10.66 -12.97
C TYR A 87 -10.87 -10.48 -11.77
N PRO A 88 -10.70 -11.21 -10.65
CA PRO A 88 -11.60 -11.15 -9.50
C PRO A 88 -11.34 -9.95 -8.57
N ASN A 89 -10.89 -8.83 -9.14
CA ASN A 89 -10.68 -7.57 -8.44
C ASN A 89 -9.70 -7.64 -7.25
N VAL A 90 -8.69 -8.53 -7.32
CA VAL A 90 -7.67 -8.83 -6.28
C VAL A 90 -7.20 -7.61 -5.51
N SER A 91 -6.67 -6.62 -6.23
CA SER A 91 -6.15 -5.39 -5.66
C SER A 91 -7.29 -4.44 -5.34
N ALA A 92 -8.28 -4.31 -6.22
CA ALA A 92 -9.29 -3.26 -6.14
C ALA A 92 -10.10 -3.29 -4.82
N ILE A 93 -10.50 -4.47 -4.36
CA ILE A 93 -11.43 -4.59 -3.24
C ILE A 93 -10.82 -4.33 -1.86
N SER A 94 -9.48 -4.36 -1.73
CA SER A 94 -8.84 -4.04 -0.45
C SER A 94 -8.69 -2.54 -0.20
N ARG A 95 -8.70 -1.70 -1.26
CA ARG A 95 -8.48 -0.25 -1.12
C ARG A 95 -9.54 0.41 -0.24
N PRO A 96 -10.85 0.12 -0.40
CA PRO A 96 -11.88 0.68 0.47
C PRO A 96 -11.72 0.33 1.96
N VAL A 97 -11.32 -0.89 2.32
CA VAL A 97 -11.08 -1.25 3.74
C VAL A 97 -9.86 -0.52 4.29
N ILE A 98 -8.78 -0.41 3.52
CA ILE A 98 -7.59 0.35 3.92
C ILE A 98 -7.95 1.82 4.13
N THR A 99 -8.72 2.42 3.22
CA THR A 99 -9.19 3.81 3.36
C THR A 99 -10.08 4.01 4.59
N LYS A 100 -10.97 3.06 4.91
CA LYS A 100 -11.81 3.13 6.12
C LYS A 100 -10.95 3.24 7.38
N HIS A 101 -9.88 2.46 7.46
CA HIS A 101 -8.91 2.55 8.57
C HIS A 101 -8.05 3.82 8.53
N LEU A 102 -7.67 4.29 7.34
CA LEU A 102 -6.93 5.55 7.17
C LEU A 102 -7.74 6.75 7.72
N VAL A 103 -9.02 6.83 7.37
CA VAL A 103 -9.94 7.86 7.87
C VAL A 103 -10.15 7.72 9.39
N LYS A 104 -10.29 6.49 9.89
CA LYS A 104 -10.42 6.21 11.34
C LYS A 104 -9.18 6.69 12.11
N ALA A 105 -7.99 6.42 11.59
CA ALA A 105 -6.74 6.88 12.17
C ALA A 105 -6.63 8.41 12.13
N ALA A 106 -7.01 9.06 11.03
CA ALA A 106 -7.03 10.52 10.92
C ALA A 106 -7.91 11.16 12.01
N LYS A 107 -9.13 10.66 12.17
CA LYS A 107 -10.06 11.13 13.21
C LYS A 107 -9.52 10.88 14.63
N LYS A 108 -8.97 9.69 14.88
CA LYS A 108 -8.39 9.31 16.18
C LYS A 108 -7.26 10.24 16.61
N HIS A 109 -6.41 10.65 15.67
CA HIS A 109 -5.20 11.41 15.96
C HIS A 109 -5.35 12.93 15.73
N GLY A 110 -6.53 13.38 15.28
CA GLY A 110 -6.82 14.78 15.00
C GLY A 110 -6.08 15.31 13.76
N ALA A 111 -5.86 14.46 12.76
CA ALA A 111 -5.26 14.84 11.49
C ALA A 111 -6.32 15.39 10.53
N SER A 112 -5.99 16.48 9.85
CA SER A 112 -6.83 17.10 8.81
C SER A 112 -6.47 16.63 7.39
N THR A 113 -5.42 15.82 7.26
CA THR A 113 -4.87 15.39 5.98
C THR A 113 -4.49 13.91 6.06
N VAL A 114 -4.73 13.20 4.96
CA VAL A 114 -4.28 11.83 4.73
C VAL A 114 -3.35 11.77 3.52
N ALA A 115 -2.50 10.75 3.46
CA ALA A 115 -1.59 10.52 2.37
C ALA A 115 -1.60 9.07 1.89
N HIS A 116 -1.32 8.83 0.60
CA HIS A 116 -1.12 7.50 0.04
C HIS A 116 0.05 7.47 -0.96
N GLY A 117 0.72 6.33 -1.09
CA GLY A 117 1.89 6.15 -1.95
C GLY A 117 1.59 5.79 -3.41
N CYS A 118 0.36 5.97 -3.88
CA CYS A 118 -0.01 5.57 -5.25
C CYS A 118 0.68 6.45 -6.30
N THR A 119 1.03 5.84 -7.44
CA THR A 119 1.54 6.58 -8.61
C THR A 119 0.40 7.28 -9.36
N GLY A 120 0.75 8.26 -10.19
CA GLY A 120 -0.20 8.98 -11.05
C GLY A 120 -0.73 8.19 -12.26
N LYS A 121 -0.25 6.97 -12.51
CA LYS A 121 -0.65 6.13 -13.67
C LYS A 121 -1.55 4.96 -13.32
N GLY A 122 -1.66 4.60 -12.03
CA GLY A 122 -2.39 3.42 -11.58
C GLY A 122 -3.85 3.71 -11.22
N ASN A 123 -4.66 2.65 -11.15
CA ASN A 123 -6.06 2.72 -10.72
C ASN A 123 -6.21 3.03 -9.23
N ASP A 124 -5.20 2.71 -8.41
CA ASP A 124 -5.30 2.82 -6.96
C ASP A 124 -5.45 4.24 -6.44
N GLN A 125 -4.87 5.24 -7.11
CA GLN A 125 -5.08 6.64 -6.72
C GLN A 125 -6.57 6.99 -6.73
N VAL A 126 -7.31 6.53 -7.75
CA VAL A 126 -8.75 6.78 -7.88
C VAL A 126 -9.51 6.04 -6.78
N ARG A 127 -9.15 4.78 -6.53
CA ARG A 127 -9.79 3.95 -5.49
C ARG A 127 -9.62 4.58 -4.10
N PHE A 128 -8.41 5.05 -3.78
CA PHE A 128 -8.13 5.73 -2.52
C PHE A 128 -8.86 7.07 -2.44
N GLU A 129 -8.65 7.97 -3.40
CA GLU A 129 -9.16 9.35 -3.33
C GLU A 129 -10.69 9.41 -3.35
N VAL A 130 -11.35 8.59 -4.17
CA VAL A 130 -12.83 8.50 -4.19
C VAL A 130 -13.35 7.94 -2.88
N SER A 131 -12.70 6.91 -2.31
CA SER A 131 -13.09 6.35 -1.02
C SER A 131 -12.91 7.36 0.12
N ILE A 132 -11.80 8.11 0.13
CA ILE A 132 -11.51 9.14 1.13
C ILE A 132 -12.57 10.24 1.04
N THR A 133 -12.80 10.78 -0.16
CA THR A 133 -13.78 11.85 -0.41
C THR A 133 -15.19 11.41 -0.02
N SER A 134 -15.52 10.13 -0.21
CA SER A 134 -16.85 9.59 0.15
C SER A 134 -17.02 9.38 1.66
N LEU A 135 -15.95 9.01 2.38
CA LEU A 135 -16.00 8.68 3.81
C LEU A 135 -15.73 9.90 4.72
N ALA A 136 -14.94 10.86 4.24
CA ALA A 136 -14.50 12.03 4.98
C ALA A 136 -14.10 13.16 4.02
N PRO A 137 -15.08 13.82 3.36
CA PRO A 137 -14.82 14.92 2.42
C PRO A 137 -14.11 16.13 3.05
N GLU A 138 -14.09 16.23 4.38
CA GLU A 138 -13.36 17.23 5.13
C GLU A 138 -11.83 17.01 5.13
N LEU A 139 -11.36 15.79 4.87
CA LEU A 139 -9.94 15.47 4.87
C LEU A 139 -9.28 15.87 3.55
N LYS A 140 -8.14 16.54 3.63
CA LYS A 140 -7.26 16.74 2.48
C LYS A 140 -6.57 15.41 2.15
N CYS A 141 -6.32 15.15 0.88
CA CYS A 141 -5.56 13.99 0.43
C CYS A 141 -4.32 14.43 -0.33
N ILE A 142 -3.16 13.88 -0.01
CA ILE A 142 -1.91 14.10 -0.75
C ILE A 142 -1.31 12.78 -1.22
N ALA A 143 -0.69 12.78 -2.39
CA ALA A 143 0.05 11.65 -2.93
C ALA A 143 1.51 12.09 -3.13
N PRO A 144 2.47 11.75 -2.24
CA PRO A 144 3.85 12.26 -2.32
C PRO A 144 4.53 11.99 -3.67
N VAL A 145 4.21 10.86 -4.31
CA VAL A 145 4.73 10.49 -5.63
C VAL A 145 4.27 11.47 -6.71
N ARG A 146 3.01 11.92 -6.65
CA ARG A 146 2.39 12.82 -7.63
C ARG A 146 2.58 14.29 -7.28
N ASP A 147 2.29 14.64 -6.03
CA ASP A 147 2.13 16.03 -5.57
C ASP A 147 3.44 16.61 -5.01
N LEU A 148 4.36 15.76 -4.55
CA LEU A 148 5.67 16.16 -4.00
C LEU A 148 6.85 15.67 -4.86
N ALA A 149 6.57 15.17 -6.06
CA ALA A 149 7.56 14.66 -7.02
C ALA A 149 8.57 13.67 -6.41
N LEU A 150 8.11 12.81 -5.50
CA LEU A 150 8.89 11.71 -4.93
C LEU A 150 9.06 10.61 -5.98
N THR A 151 10.21 10.58 -6.64
CA THR A 151 10.59 9.49 -7.55
C THR A 151 11.36 8.41 -6.79
N ARG A 152 11.47 7.21 -7.36
CA ARG A 152 12.23 6.11 -6.75
C ARG A 152 13.71 6.46 -6.52
N ASP A 153 14.34 7.15 -7.47
CA ASP A 153 15.73 7.60 -7.33
C ASP A 153 15.90 8.57 -6.17
N LYS A 154 14.99 9.55 -6.05
CA LYS A 154 14.95 10.46 -4.91
C LYS A 154 14.69 9.72 -3.60
N ALA A 155 13.87 8.67 -3.64
CA ALA A 155 13.58 7.87 -2.46
C ALA A 155 14.84 7.13 -1.97
N ILE A 156 15.60 6.54 -2.88
CA ILE A 156 16.88 5.88 -2.59
C ILE A 156 17.89 6.88 -2.03
N GLU A 157 18.10 8.02 -2.70
CA GLU A 157 19.01 9.07 -2.24
C GLU A 157 18.61 9.59 -0.85
N TYR A 158 17.32 9.79 -0.62
CA TYR A 158 16.80 10.23 0.67
C TYR A 158 17.06 9.19 1.76
N ALA A 159 16.78 7.91 1.49
CA ALA A 159 17.02 6.81 2.42
C ALA A 159 18.51 6.70 2.80
N GLU A 160 19.42 6.81 1.83
CA GLU A 160 20.87 6.80 2.05
C GLU A 160 21.32 8.02 2.87
N ARG A 161 20.87 9.23 2.50
CA ARG A 161 21.25 10.48 3.18
C ARG A 161 20.78 10.53 4.63
N LYS A 162 19.60 9.98 4.92
CA LYS A 162 19.00 9.97 6.27
C LYS A 162 19.34 8.70 7.06
N GLY A 163 20.02 7.73 6.45
CA GLY A 163 20.39 6.46 7.10
C GLY A 163 19.19 5.61 7.51
N LEU A 164 18.13 5.58 6.70
CA LEU A 164 16.90 4.86 7.05
C LEU A 164 17.13 3.33 7.09
N PRO A 165 16.55 2.60 8.07
CA PRO A 165 16.73 1.16 8.23
C PRO A 165 15.84 0.36 7.26
N ILE A 166 16.00 0.61 5.96
CA ILE A 166 15.21 -0.02 4.91
C ILE A 166 16.14 -0.74 3.95
N ALA A 167 15.80 -1.97 3.61
CA ALA A 167 16.52 -2.71 2.59
C ALA A 167 16.34 -2.02 1.22
N THR A 168 17.40 -1.36 0.73
CA THR A 168 17.49 -0.86 -0.64
C THR A 168 17.90 -2.02 -1.56
N THR A 169 17.13 -3.11 -1.58
CA THR A 169 17.46 -4.24 -2.45
C THR A 169 17.37 -3.78 -3.90
N LYS A 170 18.54 -3.64 -4.55
CA LYS A 170 18.69 -3.19 -5.94
C LYS A 170 17.96 -4.07 -6.98
N HIS A 171 17.48 -5.27 -6.64
CA HIS A 171 17.03 -6.24 -7.65
C HIS A 171 15.91 -7.20 -7.17
N ASN A 172 14.75 -6.67 -6.77
CA ASN A 172 13.52 -7.45 -7.00
C ASN A 172 12.83 -6.84 -8.24
N PRO A 173 12.79 -7.54 -9.40
CA PRO A 173 12.18 -7.01 -10.62
C PRO A 173 10.65 -6.97 -10.53
N PHE A 174 10.06 -7.55 -9.48
CA PHE A 174 8.62 -7.65 -9.32
C PHE A 174 8.06 -6.52 -8.45
N SER A 175 7.01 -5.87 -8.96
CA SER A 175 6.06 -5.09 -8.19
C SER A 175 4.91 -6.02 -7.82
N ILE A 176 4.75 -6.30 -6.52
CA ILE A 176 3.80 -7.30 -6.03
C ILE A 176 2.80 -6.62 -5.09
N ASP A 177 1.52 -6.87 -5.33
CA ASP A 177 0.44 -6.57 -4.40
C ASP A 177 -0.28 -7.88 -4.08
N GLN A 178 -0.33 -8.25 -2.80
CA GLN A 178 -0.94 -9.49 -2.37
C GLN A 178 -1.70 -9.32 -1.06
N ASN A 179 -2.76 -10.11 -0.92
CA ASN A 179 -3.59 -10.17 0.26
C ASN A 179 -4.23 -11.58 0.34
N VAL A 180 -5.13 -11.82 1.30
CA VAL A 180 -5.76 -13.15 1.44
C VAL A 180 -6.64 -13.54 0.23
N TRP A 181 -7.10 -12.55 -0.55
CA TRP A 181 -7.97 -12.77 -1.71
C TRP A 181 -7.21 -13.13 -2.99
N GLY A 182 -5.95 -12.71 -3.11
CA GLY A 182 -5.12 -13.05 -4.25
C GLY A 182 -3.82 -12.27 -4.33
N ARG A 183 -3.12 -12.44 -5.46
CA ARG A 183 -1.81 -11.83 -5.72
C ARG A 183 -1.75 -11.27 -7.15
N ALA A 184 -1.39 -10.00 -7.26
CA ALA A 184 -1.13 -9.29 -8.51
C ALA A 184 0.36 -8.99 -8.65
N ILE A 185 0.90 -9.17 -9.86
CA ILE A 185 2.34 -9.08 -10.14
C ILE A 185 2.54 -8.26 -11.41
N GLU A 186 3.45 -7.30 -11.34
CA GLU A 186 3.96 -6.54 -12.46
C GLU A 186 5.47 -6.72 -12.55
N THR A 187 6.01 -6.81 -13.76
CA THR A 187 7.45 -6.83 -14.02
C THR A 187 7.69 -6.25 -15.41
N GLY A 188 8.79 -5.52 -15.60
CA GLY A 188 9.13 -4.95 -16.90
C GLY A 188 9.24 -6.01 -18.01
N PHE A 189 9.55 -7.27 -17.67
CA PHE A 189 9.61 -8.37 -18.64
C PHE A 189 8.24 -8.70 -19.28
N LEU A 190 7.17 -8.63 -18.50
CA LEU A 190 5.80 -8.95 -18.94
C LEU A 190 5.04 -7.74 -19.49
N GLU A 191 5.69 -6.58 -19.60
CA GLU A 191 5.15 -5.44 -20.36
C GLU A 191 5.19 -5.70 -21.88
N ASP A 192 6.02 -6.64 -22.35
CA ASP A 192 5.96 -7.18 -23.71
C ASP A 192 4.95 -8.35 -23.74
N ILE A 193 3.87 -8.15 -24.49
CA ILE A 193 2.76 -9.10 -24.62
C ILE A 193 3.13 -10.42 -25.32
N TRP A 194 4.33 -10.52 -25.89
CA TRP A 194 4.84 -11.76 -26.49
C TRP A 194 5.65 -12.62 -25.52
N ASN A 195 6.00 -12.10 -24.34
CA ASN A 195 6.69 -12.84 -23.31
C ASN A 195 5.70 -13.64 -22.44
N GLU A 196 5.99 -14.93 -22.23
CA GLU A 196 5.26 -15.77 -21.29
C GLU A 196 5.75 -15.57 -19.85
N PRO A 197 4.88 -15.72 -18.82
CA PRO A 197 5.31 -15.68 -17.43
C PRO A 197 6.26 -16.83 -17.10
N THR A 198 7.35 -16.49 -16.42
CA THR A 198 8.35 -17.44 -15.91
C THR A 198 8.00 -17.94 -14.50
N LYS A 199 8.61 -19.03 -14.05
CA LYS A 199 8.25 -19.70 -12.77
C LYS A 199 8.42 -18.82 -11.53
N ASP A 200 9.40 -17.92 -11.55
CA ASP A 200 9.71 -16.95 -10.50
C ASP A 200 8.62 -15.87 -10.29
N VAL A 201 7.66 -15.75 -11.23
CA VAL A 201 6.49 -14.88 -11.08
C VAL A 201 5.53 -15.42 -10.03
N PHE A 202 5.43 -16.75 -9.85
CA PHE A 202 4.40 -17.39 -9.04
C PHE A 202 4.83 -17.57 -7.57
N SER A 203 3.84 -17.59 -6.66
CA SER A 203 4.09 -17.81 -5.22
C SER A 203 2.90 -18.48 -4.52
N TYR A 204 1.66 -18.09 -4.83
CA TYR A 204 0.46 -18.67 -4.21
C TYR A 204 0.07 -20.04 -4.79
N THR A 205 0.63 -20.41 -5.94
CA THR A 205 0.24 -21.59 -6.71
C THR A 205 1.48 -22.35 -7.15
N ASP A 206 1.42 -23.68 -7.06
CA ASP A 206 2.43 -24.57 -7.64
C ASP A 206 2.29 -24.70 -9.16
N ASP A 207 3.33 -25.21 -9.81
CA ASP A 207 3.31 -25.57 -11.23
C ASP A 207 2.26 -26.69 -11.46
N PRO A 208 1.24 -26.48 -12.32
CA PRO A 208 0.19 -27.46 -12.56
C PRO A 208 0.69 -28.82 -13.10
N ALA A 209 1.90 -28.87 -13.66
CA ALA A 209 2.52 -30.13 -14.09
C ALA A 209 2.96 -31.03 -12.90
N PHE A 210 3.05 -30.47 -11.69
CA PHE A 210 3.49 -31.15 -10.48
C PHE A 210 2.47 -30.96 -9.34
N PRO A 211 1.29 -31.60 -9.42
CA PRO A 211 0.31 -31.50 -8.35
C PRO A 211 0.90 -31.99 -7.02
N PRO A 212 0.63 -31.31 -5.89
CA PRO A 212 1.06 -31.79 -4.58
C PRO A 212 0.46 -33.18 -4.30
N VAL A 213 1.32 -34.10 -3.85
CA VAL A 213 0.98 -35.50 -3.55
C VAL A 213 0.16 -35.61 -2.28
#